data_AF-A0A0K1JIB0-F1
#
_entry.id   AF-A0A0K1JIB0-F1
#
_cell.length_a   1.000
_cell.length_b   1.000
_cell.length_c   1.000
_cell.angle_alpha   90.00
_cell.angle_beta   90.00
_cell.angle_gamma   90.00
#
_symmetry.space_group_name_H-M   'P 1'
#
loop_
_entity.id
_entity.type
_entity.pdbx_description
1 polymer ?
#
loop_
_entity_poly.entity_id
_entity_poly.type
_entity_poly.pdbx_seq_one_letter_code
_entity_poly.pdbx_strand_id
1 'polypeptide(L)'
;MRYYVRASELRGDGTAVGSSATGLASTPGDLSRALRAIGAATGCPQLSGLTESLARGWGRSAAGLEAEARALSRGLGATGTAYDDAESVLGVAPEGTP
;
A
#
# COMPACT_ATOMS: atom_id res chain seq x y z
N MET A 1 7.27 -17.75 -23.58
CA MET A 1 6.33 -17.51 -22.47
C MET A 1 5.52 -16.27 -22.80
N ARG A 2 4.20 -16.38 -23.00
CA ARG A 2 3.30 -15.22 -23.03
C ARG A 2 2.65 -15.13 -21.66
N TYR A 3 2.89 -14.06 -20.93
CA TYR A 3 2.16 -13.77 -19.69
C TYR A 3 0.80 -13.20 -20.10
N TYR A 4 -0.27 -13.97 -19.86
CA TYR A 4 -1.63 -13.45 -19.91
C TYR A 4 -1.94 -12.92 -18.52
N VAL A 5 -2.04 -11.61 -18.40
CA VAL A 5 -2.53 -10.96 -17.19
C VAL A 5 -3.98 -10.61 -17.45
N ARG A 6 -4.93 -11.17 -16.70
CA ARG A 6 -6.35 -10.88 -16.89
C ARG A 6 -6.68 -9.54 -16.23
N ALA A 7 -7.48 -8.70 -16.89
CA ALA A 7 -7.86 -7.38 -16.38
C ALA A 7 -8.60 -7.45 -15.02
N SER A 8 -9.31 -8.55 -14.75
CA SER A 8 -9.93 -8.84 -13.46
C SER A 8 -8.91 -9.11 -12.34
N GLU A 9 -7.78 -9.75 -12.65
CA GLU A 9 -6.69 -10.02 -11.70
C GLU A 9 -5.97 -8.73 -11.33
N LEU A 10 -5.68 -7.85 -12.30
CA LEU A 10 -5.09 -6.52 -12.04
C LEU A 10 -5.97 -5.64 -11.15
N ARG A 11 -7.29 -5.66 -11.33
CA ARG A 11 -8.24 -4.96 -10.45
C ARG A 11 -8.27 -5.58 -9.06
N GLY A 12 -8.34 -6.90 -8.98
CA GLY A 12 -8.29 -7.65 -7.72
C GLY A 12 -7.03 -7.33 -6.91
N ASP A 13 -5.88 -7.35 -7.57
CA ASP A 13 -4.59 -6.99 -6.99
C ASP A 13 -4.55 -5.50 -6.58
N GLY A 14 -5.13 -4.60 -7.39
CA GLY A 14 -5.28 -3.18 -7.05
C GLY A 14 -6.09 -2.94 -5.77
N THR A 15 -7.19 -3.68 -5.57
CA THR A 15 -7.97 -3.66 -4.32
C THR A 15 -7.23 -4.29 -3.15
N ALA A 16 -6.51 -5.41 -3.37
CA ALA A 16 -5.72 -6.07 -2.33
C ALA A 16 -4.57 -5.15 -1.85
N VAL A 17 -3.89 -4.47 -2.77
CA VAL A 17 -2.87 -3.45 -2.47
C VAL A 17 -3.48 -2.27 -1.72
N GLY A 18 -4.66 -1.78 -2.12
CA GLY A 18 -5.35 -0.69 -1.42
C GLY A 18 -5.75 -1.06 0.02
N SER A 19 -6.23 -2.28 0.24
CA SER A 19 -6.54 -2.80 1.59
C SER A 19 -5.28 -2.97 2.44
N SER A 20 -4.20 -3.46 1.85
CA SER A 20 -2.89 -3.60 2.49
C SER A 20 -2.27 -2.24 2.82
N ALA A 21 -2.45 -1.24 1.96
CA ALA A 21 -2.08 0.15 2.20
C ALA A 21 -2.80 0.75 3.41
N THR A 22 -4.06 0.35 3.63
CA THR A 22 -4.87 0.79 4.78
C THR A 22 -4.38 0.14 6.09
N GLY A 23 -4.01 -1.15 6.06
CA GLY A 23 -3.34 -1.80 7.20
C GLY A 23 -1.93 -1.26 7.47
N LEU A 24 -1.22 -0.87 6.42
CA LEU A 24 0.04 -0.14 6.51
C LEU A 24 -0.12 1.29 7.06
N ALA A 25 -1.33 1.85 7.09
CA ALA A 25 -1.61 3.18 7.63
C ALA A 25 -1.96 3.17 9.13
N SER A 26 -2.41 2.04 9.70
CA SER A 26 -2.68 1.89 11.14
C SER A 26 -1.43 1.52 11.96
N THR A 27 -0.61 0.60 11.43
CA THR A 27 0.67 0.15 12.00
C THR A 27 1.65 1.29 12.37
N PRO A 28 1.70 2.41 11.62
CA PRO A 28 2.56 3.55 11.89
C PRO A 28 2.28 4.24 13.22
N GLY A 29 1.00 4.51 13.47
CA GLY A 29 0.55 5.18 14.68
C GLY A 29 0.84 4.37 15.94
N ASP A 30 0.62 3.05 15.85
CA ASP A 30 0.81 2.14 16.97
C ASP A 30 2.29 1.98 17.34
N LEU A 31 3.18 1.80 16.36
CA LEU A 31 4.61 1.69 16.63
C LEU A 31 5.21 3.02 17.13
N SER A 32 4.82 4.16 16.55
CA SER A 32 5.25 5.47 17.04
C SER A 32 4.77 5.71 18.48
N ARG A 33 3.56 5.27 18.84
CA ARG A 33 3.03 5.35 20.21
C ARG A 33 3.80 4.43 21.16
N ALA A 34 4.09 3.20 20.74
CA ALA A 34 4.87 2.24 21.52
C ALA A 34 6.29 2.75 21.79
N LEU A 35 6.97 3.30 20.77
CA LEU A 35 8.31 3.88 20.92
C LEU A 35 8.32 5.03 21.93
N ARG A 36 7.35 5.94 21.86
CA ARG A 36 7.22 7.03 22.84
C ARG A 36 6.94 6.53 24.25
N ALA A 37 6.10 5.51 24.38
CA ALA A 37 5.80 4.89 25.67
C ALA A 37 7.05 4.24 26.28
N ILE A 38 7.87 3.55 25.47
CA ILE A 38 9.16 2.99 25.90
C ILE A 38 10.10 4.12 26.35
N GLY A 39 10.24 5.18 25.56
CA GLY A 39 11.05 6.35 25.90
C GLY A 39 10.67 6.96 27.25
N ALA A 40 9.37 7.20 27.45
CA ALA A 40 8.83 7.73 28.70
C ALA A 40 9.02 6.78 29.89
N ALA A 41 8.81 5.48 29.70
CA ALA A 41 8.90 4.46 30.75
C ALA A 41 10.33 4.26 31.26
N THR A 42 11.35 4.49 30.42
CA THR A 42 12.74 4.31 30.83
C THR A 42 13.26 5.39 31.77
N GLY A 43 12.62 6.57 31.83
CA GLY A 43 13.11 7.72 32.61
C GLY A 43 14.50 8.23 32.20
N CYS A 44 15.07 7.71 31.11
CA CYS A 44 16.41 8.03 30.62
C CYS A 44 16.30 9.07 29.48
N PRO A 45 16.87 10.28 29.64
CA PRO A 45 16.78 11.33 28.63
C PRO A 45 17.35 10.91 27.26
N GLN A 46 18.43 10.12 27.25
CA GLN A 46 19.05 9.62 26.02
C GLN A 46 18.14 8.63 25.28
N LEU A 47 17.52 7.68 26.00
CA LEU A 47 16.59 6.72 25.42
C LEU A 47 15.29 7.38 24.96
N SER A 48 14.80 8.39 25.70
CA SER A 48 13.65 9.20 25.27
C SER A 48 13.93 9.95 23.97
N GLY A 49 15.14 10.52 23.82
CA GLY A 49 15.53 11.19 22.57
C GLY A 49 15.65 10.22 21.39
N LEU A 50 16.24 9.05 21.61
CA LEU A 50 16.39 7.99 20.62
C LEU A 50 15.04 7.47 20.12
N THR A 51 14.16 7.10 21.05
CA THR A 51 12.83 6.56 20.73
C THR A 51 11.94 7.58 20.03
N GLU A 52 12.02 8.86 20.38
CA GLU A 52 11.31 9.93 19.67
C GLU A 52 11.85 10.15 18.25
N SER A 53 13.17 10.08 18.07
CA SER A 53 13.79 10.14 16.73
C SER A 53 13.36 8.97 15.86
N LEU A 54 13.36 7.75 16.42
CA LEU A 54 12.86 6.54 15.76
C LEU A 54 11.37 6.66 15.42
N ALA A 55 10.54 7.14 16.34
CA ALA A 55 9.11 7.34 16.11
C ALA A 55 8.84 8.32 14.96
N ARG A 56 9.63 9.40 14.86
CA ARG A 56 9.55 10.37 13.74
C ARG A 56 10.07 9.79 12.43
N GLY A 57 11.18 9.03 12.47
CA GLY A 57 11.74 8.35 11.30
C GLY A 57 10.74 7.36 10.71
N TRP A 58 10.17 6.53 11.57
CA TRP A 58 9.13 5.59 11.21
C TRP A 58 7.89 6.26 10.61
N GLY A 59 7.41 7.34 11.22
CA GLY A 59 6.27 8.10 10.66
C GLY A 59 6.52 8.62 9.23
N ARG A 60 7.75 9.02 8.91
CA ARG A 60 8.11 9.42 7.54
C ARG A 60 8.16 8.24 6.57
N SER A 61 8.81 7.14 6.97
CA SER A 61 8.89 5.93 6.14
C SER A 61 7.51 5.33 5.86
N ALA A 62 6.66 5.29 6.88
CA ALA A 62 5.27 4.86 6.75
C ALA A 62 4.48 5.73 5.76
N ALA A 63 4.56 7.05 5.87
CA ALA A 63 3.90 7.95 4.94
C ALA A 63 4.39 7.76 3.48
N GLY A 64 5.69 7.49 3.30
CA GLY A 64 6.27 7.14 2.00
C GLY A 64 5.68 5.84 1.42
N LEU A 65 5.67 4.78 2.22
CA LEU A 65 5.08 3.49 1.82
C LEU A 65 3.59 3.61 1.49
N GLU A 66 2.84 4.39 2.26
CA GLU A 66 1.42 4.65 2.04
C GLU A 66 1.18 5.41 0.72
N ALA A 67 2.06 6.38 0.40
CA ALA A 67 2.01 7.11 -0.86
C ALA A 67 2.35 6.22 -2.06
N GLU A 68 3.37 5.37 -1.94
CA GLU A 68 3.75 4.39 -2.96
C GLU A 68 2.66 3.35 -3.19
N ALA A 69 2.09 2.79 -2.12
CA ALA A 69 1.01 1.82 -2.22
C ALA A 69 -0.25 2.41 -2.88
N ARG A 70 -0.59 3.67 -2.60
CA ARG A 70 -1.66 4.39 -3.31
C ARG A 70 -1.31 4.65 -4.77
N ALA A 71 -0.05 4.99 -5.08
CA ALA A 71 0.40 5.17 -6.45
C ALA A 71 0.28 3.86 -7.23
N LEU A 72 0.69 2.74 -6.63
CA LEU A 72 0.61 1.41 -7.21
C LEU A 72 -0.84 0.97 -7.43
N SER A 73 -1.72 1.14 -6.43
CA SER A 73 -3.16 0.83 -6.58
C SER A 73 -3.80 1.63 -7.72
N ARG A 74 -3.50 2.92 -7.86
CA ARG A 74 -3.97 3.74 -8.99
C ARG A 74 -3.39 3.28 -10.33
N GLY A 75 -2.10 2.93 -10.37
CA GLY A 75 -1.44 2.42 -11.57
C GLY A 75 -2.03 1.09 -12.05
N LEU A 76 -2.30 0.17 -11.12
CA LEU A 76 -2.98 -1.10 -11.40
C LEU A 76 -4.41 -0.88 -11.90
N GLY A 77 -5.14 0.07 -11.32
CA GLY A 77 -6.47 0.46 -11.81
C GLY A 77 -6.45 1.00 -13.23
N ALA A 78 -5.52 1.92 -13.53
CA ALA A 78 -5.37 2.52 -14.86
C ALA A 78 -4.92 1.50 -15.93
N THR A 79 -4.06 0.55 -15.55
CA THR A 79 -3.66 -0.55 -16.46
C THR A 79 -4.82 -1.52 -16.70
N GLY A 80 -5.62 -1.83 -15.68
CA GLY A 80 -6.85 -2.61 -15.84
C GLY A 80 -7.84 -1.95 -16.81
N THR A 81 -8.08 -0.63 -16.69
CA THR A 81 -8.98 0.09 -17.62
C THR A 81 -8.43 0.12 -19.05
N ALA A 82 -7.12 0.31 -19.22
CA ALA A 82 -6.51 0.30 -20.55
C ALA A 82 -6.61 -1.07 -21.23
N TYR A 83 -6.60 -2.16 -20.45
CA TYR A 83 -6.79 -3.51 -20.95
C TYR A 83 -8.24 -3.75 -21.39
N ASP A 84 -9.23 -3.34 -20.58
CA ASP A 84 -10.66 -3.41 -20.93
C ASP A 84 -10.94 -2.61 -22.22
N ASP A 85 -10.37 -1.40 -22.34
CA ASP A 85 -10.51 -0.56 -23.54
C ASP A 85 -9.91 -1.25 -24.78
N ALA A 86 -8.70 -1.82 -24.63
CA ALA A 86 -8.03 -2.55 -25.71
C ALA A 86 -8.79 -3.82 -26.14
N GLU A 87 -9.35 -4.59 -25.21
CA GLU A 87 -10.20 -5.74 -25.51
C GLU A 87 -11.47 -5.33 -26.26
N SER A 88 -12.11 -4.23 -25.85
CA SER A 88 -13.31 -3.71 -26.53
C SER A 88 -13.03 -3.27 -27.98
N VAL A 89 -11.87 -2.65 -28.22
CA VAL A 89 -11.45 -2.18 -29.56
C VAL A 89 -11.04 -3.35 -30.45
N LEU A 90 -10.46 -4.41 -29.89
CA LEU A 90 -10.03 -5.60 -30.62
C LEU A 90 -11.18 -6.60 -30.88
N GLY A 91 -12.38 -6.35 -30.36
CA GLY A 91 -13.55 -7.22 -30.56
C GLY A 91 -13.40 -8.60 -29.92
N VAL A 92 -12.51 -8.75 -28.94
CA VAL A 92 -12.44 -9.97 -28.13
C VAL A 92 -13.62 -9.91 -27.18
N ALA A 93 -14.64 -10.73 -27.45
CA ALA A 93 -15.83 -10.80 -26.61
C ALA A 93 -15.42 -10.99 -25.14
N PRO A 94 -16.00 -10.24 -24.18
CA PRO A 94 -15.72 -10.47 -22.77
C PRO A 94 -16.04 -11.94 -22.50
N GLU A 95 -15.11 -12.67 -21.88
CA GLU A 95 -15.32 -14.04 -21.41
C GLU A 95 -16.49 -14.05 -20.42
N GLY A 96 -17.71 -14.12 -20.96
CA GLY A 96 -18.93 -14.46 -20.26
C GLY A 96 -19.10 -15.97 -20.35
N THR A 97 -18.80 -16.65 -19.26
CA THR A 97 -19.40 -17.93 -18.87
C THR A 97 -20.94 -17.82 -18.86
N PRO A 98 -21.71 -18.90 -19.06
CA PRO A 98 -21.41 -20.31 -18.75
C PRO A 98 -20.98 -21.20 -19.92
#